data_AF-A0A0W8C858-F1
#
_entry.id   AF-A0A0W8C858-F1
#
_cell.length_a   1.000
_cell.length_b   1.000
_cell.length_c   1.000
_cell.angle_alpha   90.00
_cell.angle_beta   90.00
_cell.angle_gamma   90.00
#
_symmetry.space_group_name_H-M   'P 1'
#
loop_
_entity.id
_entity.type
_entity.pdbx_description
1 polymer ?
#
loop_
_entity_poly.entity_id
_entity_poly.type
_entity_poly.pdbx_seq_one_letter_code
_entity_poly.pdbx_strand_id
1 'polypeptide(L)'
;MTVKLFCVVVKIGNAFSVDVDLSQTVDDLKYKIKERKRDLLKLYLARDGERWLNSRDAEFKTLKKGETPDRIKSLMQEELLLDETARLDDDDYLRMNFQPGDRDIHVLVECPDEPEQVVQQDGFVGSLLENWFLCHLPWSSLQSLFTVEKKKRA
;
A
#
# COMPACT_ATOMS: atom_id res chain seq x y z
N MET A 1 5.02 -17.50 9.36
CA MET A 1 6.31 -16.80 9.46
C MET A 1 6.13 -15.30 9.24
N THR A 2 6.23 -14.48 10.29
CA THR A 2 6.13 -13.02 10.19
C THR A 2 7.35 -12.39 9.51
N VAL A 3 7.11 -11.53 8.53
CA VAL A 3 8.12 -10.73 7.82
C VAL A 3 7.77 -9.25 7.83
N LYS A 4 8.81 -8.40 7.73
CA LYS A 4 8.68 -6.96 7.57
C LYS A 4 8.68 -6.63 6.07
N LEU A 5 7.51 -6.30 5.53
CA LEU A 5 7.41 -5.72 4.19
C LEU A 5 7.59 -4.20 4.25
N PHE A 6 8.10 -3.63 3.16
CA PHE A 6 8.13 -2.19 2.93
C PHE A 6 7.20 -1.85 1.78
N CYS A 7 6.23 -0.98 2.06
CA CYS A 7 5.20 -0.54 1.14
C CYS A 7 5.41 0.94 0.81
N VAL A 8 5.18 1.38 -0.43
CA VAL A 8 5.24 2.79 -0.83
C VAL A 8 3.94 3.23 -1.51
N VAL A 9 3.37 4.36 -1.10
CA VAL A 9 2.23 4.98 -1.81
C VAL A 9 2.74 5.76 -3.01
N VAL A 10 2.45 5.30 -4.23
CA VAL A 10 3.04 5.82 -5.47
C VAL A 10 2.86 7.35 -5.59
N LYS A 11 1.62 7.83 -5.46
CA LYS A 11 1.24 9.26 -5.60
C LYS A 11 1.83 10.20 -4.53
N ILE A 12 2.44 9.66 -3.48
CA ILE A 12 2.97 10.44 -2.33
C ILE A 12 4.47 10.21 -2.16
N GLY A 13 5.03 9.12 -2.72
CA GLY A 13 6.40 8.66 -2.47
C GLY A 13 6.67 8.25 -1.01
N ASN A 14 5.65 8.26 -0.15
CA ASN A 14 5.78 7.91 1.26
C ASN A 14 5.88 6.39 1.43
N ALA A 15 6.93 5.94 2.12
CA ALA A 15 7.21 4.53 2.35
C ALA A 15 7.14 4.19 3.84
N PHE A 16 6.52 3.05 4.15
CA PHE A 16 6.23 2.58 5.51
C PHE A 16 6.45 1.06 5.60
N SER A 17 6.59 0.54 6.82
CA SER A 17 6.79 -0.90 7.04
C SER A 17 5.55 -1.55 7.63
N VAL A 18 5.17 -2.73 7.14
CA VAL A 18 4.07 -3.55 7.66
C VAL A 18 4.61 -4.92 8.08
N ASP A 19 4.19 -5.38 9.27
CA ASP A 19 4.49 -6.72 9.79
C ASP A 19 3.36 -7.69 9.42
N VAL A 20 3.62 -8.60 8.48
CA VAL A 20 2.65 -9.54 7.93
C VAL A 20 3.18 -10.97 8.04
N ASP A 21 2.31 -11.96 8.22
CA ASP A 21 2.75 -13.35 8.11
C ASP A 21 2.68 -13.79 6.65
N LEU A 22 3.74 -14.42 6.14
CA LEU A 22 3.78 -14.96 4.79
C LEU A 22 2.63 -15.94 4.50
N SER A 23 2.05 -16.59 5.51
CA SER A 23 0.91 -17.50 5.30
C SER A 23 -0.42 -16.80 5.03
N GLN A 24 -0.52 -15.49 5.24
CA GLN A 24 -1.71 -14.67 5.04
C GLN A 24 -1.95 -14.34 3.55
N THR A 25 -3.14 -13.84 3.24
CA THR A 25 -3.50 -13.38 1.89
C THR A 25 -2.98 -11.97 1.58
N VAL A 26 -3.05 -11.59 0.31
CA VAL A 26 -2.89 -10.20 -0.13
C VAL A 26 -3.97 -9.29 0.47
N ASP A 27 -5.19 -9.80 0.66
CA ASP A 27 -6.30 -9.13 1.36
C ASP A 27 -5.97 -8.78 2.84
N ASP A 28 -5.40 -9.72 3.59
CA ASP A 28 -4.89 -9.50 4.96
C ASP A 28 -3.85 -8.36 4.98
N LEU A 29 -3.02 -8.27 3.94
CA LEU A 29 -2.06 -7.17 3.76
C LEU A 29 -2.75 -5.85 3.39
N LYS A 30 -3.78 -5.84 2.53
CA LYS A 30 -4.61 -4.64 2.25
C LYS A 30 -5.26 -4.12 3.54
N TYR A 31 -5.82 -5.02 4.36
CA TYR A 31 -6.42 -4.69 5.65
C TYR A 31 -5.41 -4.05 6.61
N LYS A 32 -4.20 -4.63 6.73
CA LYS A 32 -3.10 -4.06 7.54
C LYS A 32 -2.56 -2.73 7.01
N ILE A 33 -2.58 -2.51 5.70
CA ILE A 33 -2.19 -1.25 5.07
C ILE A 33 -3.24 -0.16 5.33
N LYS A 34 -4.55 -0.49 5.33
CA LYS A 34 -5.63 0.50 5.42
C LYS A 34 -6.96 -0.07 5.93
N GLU A 35 -7.16 -0.01 7.25
CA GLU A 35 -8.33 -0.51 8.01
C GLU A 35 -9.72 -0.10 7.49
N ARG A 36 -9.85 0.91 6.62
CA ARG A 36 -11.14 1.50 6.17
C ARG A 36 -11.35 1.69 4.65
N LYS A 37 -10.39 1.36 3.79
CA LYS A 37 -10.58 1.37 2.31
C LYS A 37 -9.76 0.21 1.72
N ARG A 38 -10.36 -0.98 1.75
CA ARG A 38 -9.81 -2.26 1.27
C ARG A 38 -9.97 -2.38 -0.24
N ASP A 39 -11.18 -2.12 -0.70
CA ASP A 39 -11.78 -2.63 -1.95
C ASP A 39 -11.41 -1.82 -3.21
N LEU A 40 -10.61 -0.76 -3.03
CA LEU A 40 -10.16 0.14 -4.10
C LEU A 40 -8.63 0.30 -4.16
N LEU A 41 -7.88 -0.30 -3.23
CA LEU A 41 -6.41 -0.26 -3.27
C LEU A 41 -5.88 -1.34 -4.21
N LYS A 42 -5.09 -0.94 -5.20
CA LYS A 42 -4.27 -1.89 -5.95
C LYS A 42 -2.90 -2.00 -5.30
N LEU A 43 -2.47 -3.23 -5.04
CA LEU A 43 -1.14 -3.54 -4.55
C LEU A 43 -0.38 -4.20 -5.69
N TYR A 44 0.83 -3.71 -5.98
CA TYR A 44 1.69 -4.27 -7.02
C TYR A 44 3.01 -4.74 -6.42
N LEU A 45 3.57 -5.83 -6.96
CA LEU A 45 4.88 -6.34 -6.57
C LEU A 45 5.98 -5.37 -7.03
N ALA A 46 6.76 -4.83 -6.10
CA ALA A 46 7.83 -3.88 -6.41
C ALA A 46 9.13 -4.57 -6.91
N ARG A 47 8.99 -5.61 -7.73
CA ARG A 47 10.09 -6.45 -8.25
C ARG A 47 10.09 -6.50 -9.78
N ASP A 48 11.27 -6.33 -10.36
CA ASP A 48 11.56 -6.41 -11.78
C ASP A 48 12.36 -7.70 -12.03
N GLY A 49 11.70 -8.72 -12.59
CA GLY A 49 12.24 -10.09 -12.67
C GLY A 49 12.52 -10.66 -11.27
N GLU A 50 13.80 -10.69 -10.87
CA GLU A 50 14.25 -11.10 -9.52
C GLU A 50 14.73 -9.92 -8.65
N ARG A 51 14.80 -8.69 -9.19
CA ARG A 51 15.36 -7.52 -8.50
C ARG A 51 14.28 -6.61 -7.91
N TRP A 52 14.29 -6.43 -6.60
CA TRP A 52 13.46 -5.44 -5.91
C TRP A 52 13.85 -3.99 -6.26
N LEU A 53 12.87 -3.08 -6.17
CA LEU A 53 13.10 -1.64 -6.14
C LEU A 53 13.76 -1.26 -4.81
N ASN A 54 14.96 -0.70 -4.83
CA ASN A 54 15.63 -0.30 -3.58
C ASN A 54 15.40 1.18 -3.26
N SER A 55 15.33 1.54 -1.98
CA SER A 55 15.20 2.94 -1.55
C SER A 55 16.37 3.86 -1.99
N ARG A 56 17.47 3.29 -2.48
CA ARG A 56 18.63 3.99 -3.04
C ARG A 56 18.52 4.24 -4.55
N ASP A 57 17.63 3.54 -5.27
CA ASP A 57 17.41 3.73 -6.71
C ASP A 57 17.03 5.21 -7.00
N ALA A 58 17.40 5.72 -8.17
CA ALA A 58 17.12 7.11 -8.55
C ALA A 58 15.61 7.33 -8.72
N GLU A 59 14.95 6.31 -9.24
CA GLU A 59 13.52 6.23 -9.52
C GLU A 59 12.68 6.41 -8.26
N PHE A 60 13.06 5.80 -7.14
CA PHE A 60 12.40 6.00 -5.85
C PHE A 60 12.65 7.40 -5.26
N LYS A 61 13.81 8.02 -5.54
CA LYS A 61 14.08 9.42 -5.15
C LYS A 61 13.25 10.41 -5.98
N THR A 62 12.96 10.08 -7.24
CA THR A 62 12.03 10.83 -8.10
C THR A 62 10.58 10.64 -7.64
N LEU A 63 10.18 9.42 -7.28
CA LEU A 63 8.87 9.12 -6.67
C LEU A 63 8.62 9.95 -5.40
N LYS A 64 9.67 10.13 -4.57
CA LYS A 64 9.64 11.02 -3.38
C LYS A 64 9.54 12.52 -3.67
N LYS A 65 9.60 12.96 -4.92
CA LYS A 65 9.30 14.34 -5.34
C LYS A 65 7.87 14.51 -5.86
N GLY A 66 7.09 13.43 -5.98
CA GLY A 66 5.76 13.41 -6.59
C GLY A 66 5.76 13.10 -8.10
N GLU A 67 6.93 12.90 -8.72
CA GLU A 67 7.06 12.45 -10.10
C GLU A 67 7.08 10.92 -10.15
N THR A 68 6.20 10.27 -10.92
CA THR A 68 6.26 8.81 -11.12
C THR A 68 7.12 8.49 -12.36
N PRO A 69 8.36 7.99 -12.22
CA PRO A 69 9.23 7.68 -13.36
C PRO A 69 8.82 6.37 -14.02
N ASP A 70 9.23 6.15 -15.26
CA ASP A 70 8.67 5.10 -16.11
C ASP A 70 8.91 3.68 -15.59
N ARG A 71 10.04 3.39 -14.94
CA ARG A 71 10.27 2.09 -14.27
C ARG A 71 9.22 1.79 -13.18
N ILE A 72 8.72 2.81 -12.47
CA ILE A 72 7.62 2.61 -11.49
C ILE A 72 6.29 2.31 -12.22
N LYS A 73 6.05 2.91 -13.39
CA LYS A 73 4.88 2.58 -14.24
C LYS A 73 4.97 1.15 -14.79
N SER A 74 6.17 0.69 -15.14
CA SER A 74 6.45 -0.71 -15.52
C SER A 74 6.26 -1.69 -14.35
N LEU A 75 6.39 -1.23 -13.10
CA LEU A 75 6.08 -2.01 -11.90
C LEU A 75 4.58 -1.93 -11.49
N MET A 76 3.75 -1.22 -12.25
CA MET A 76 2.30 -1.08 -12.02
C MET A 76 1.46 -1.75 -13.14
N GLN A 77 2.03 -2.76 -13.81
CA GLN A 77 1.33 -3.56 -14.82
C GLN A 77 0.46 -4.65 -14.16
N GLU A 78 -0.54 -5.14 -14.88
CA GLU A 78 -1.46 -6.17 -14.37
C GLU A 78 -0.74 -7.49 -14.03
N GLU A 79 0.35 -7.81 -14.72
CA GLU A 79 1.24 -8.96 -14.44
C GLU A 79 1.89 -8.92 -13.04
N LEU A 80 1.98 -7.73 -12.43
CA LEU A 80 2.55 -7.52 -11.09
C LEU A 80 1.48 -7.17 -10.06
N LEU A 81 0.20 -7.16 -10.43
CA LEU A 81 -0.92 -6.93 -9.53
C LEU A 81 -1.08 -8.13 -8.59
N LEU A 82 -1.14 -7.87 -7.28
CA LEU A 82 -1.33 -8.90 -6.26
C LEU A 82 -2.82 -9.26 -6.17
N ASP A 83 -3.16 -10.53 -6.42
CA ASP A 83 -4.53 -11.06 -6.32
C ASP A 83 -4.95 -11.19 -4.84
N GLU A 84 -6.11 -10.65 -4.49
CA GLU A 84 -6.63 -10.61 -3.11
C GLU A 84 -6.80 -11.99 -2.46
N THR A 85 -7.12 -13.01 -3.26
CA THR A 85 -7.40 -14.38 -2.82
C THR A 85 -6.13 -15.21 -2.62
N ALA A 86 -5.03 -14.81 -3.27
CA ALA A 86 -3.76 -15.52 -3.24
C ALA A 86 -2.96 -15.22 -1.96
N ARG A 87 -2.01 -16.12 -1.65
CA ARG A 87 -1.21 -16.09 -0.41
C ARG A 87 0.12 -15.39 -0.65
N LEU A 88 0.68 -14.77 0.38
CA LEU A 88 1.91 -13.98 0.26
C LEU A 88 3.16 -14.85 0.05
N ASP A 89 3.16 -16.10 0.51
CA ASP A 89 4.22 -17.10 0.28
C ASP A 89 4.20 -17.75 -1.11
N ASP A 90 3.27 -17.37 -1.99
CA ASP A 90 3.21 -17.87 -3.36
C ASP A 90 4.52 -17.58 -4.13
N ASP A 91 4.91 -18.48 -5.03
CA ASP A 91 6.22 -18.46 -5.68
C ASP A 91 6.35 -17.38 -6.78
N ASP A 92 5.21 -16.91 -7.31
CA ASP A 92 5.16 -15.75 -8.20
C ASP A 92 5.31 -14.42 -7.43
N TYR A 93 4.87 -14.39 -6.16
CA TYR A 93 4.96 -13.23 -5.27
C TYR A 93 6.25 -13.22 -4.43
N LEU A 94 6.20 -13.50 -3.13
CA LEU A 94 7.38 -13.38 -2.28
C LEU A 94 8.24 -14.65 -2.25
N ARG A 95 7.64 -15.82 -2.56
CA ARG A 95 8.16 -17.18 -2.34
C ARG A 95 8.20 -17.56 -0.86
N MET A 96 7.99 -18.84 -0.55
CA MET A 96 8.03 -19.38 0.83
C MET A 96 9.38 -19.16 1.54
N ASN A 97 10.46 -18.92 0.78
CA ASN A 97 11.81 -18.64 1.31
C ASN A 97 12.16 -17.13 1.31
N PHE A 98 11.16 -16.24 1.25
CA PHE A 98 11.36 -14.79 1.20
C PHE A 98 12.23 -14.22 2.33
N GLN A 99 13.21 -13.40 1.96
CA GLN A 99 14.03 -12.62 2.89
C GLN A 99 14.10 -11.15 2.40
N PRO A 100 13.63 -10.16 3.18
CA PRO A 100 13.67 -8.75 2.79
C PRO A 100 15.10 -8.17 2.88
N GLY A 101 15.58 -7.54 1.82
CA GLY A 101 16.91 -6.91 1.77
C GLY A 101 16.97 -5.50 2.40
N ASP A 102 18.19 -4.94 2.56
CA ASP A 102 18.39 -3.62 3.18
C ASP A 102 17.75 -2.49 2.35
N ARG A 103 16.58 -2.04 2.82
CA ARG A 103 15.73 -1.00 2.21
C ARG A 103 15.17 -1.36 0.85
N ASP A 104 15.03 -2.66 0.57
CA ASP A 104 14.22 -3.09 -0.56
C ASP A 104 12.75 -2.73 -0.28
N ILE A 105 12.07 -2.32 -1.34
CA ILE A 105 10.65 -2.01 -1.36
C ILE A 105 9.97 -3.21 -2.01
N HIS A 106 8.89 -3.67 -1.39
CA HIS A 106 8.30 -4.97 -1.69
C HIS A 106 6.93 -4.82 -2.34
N VAL A 107 6.19 -3.75 -1.98
CA VAL A 107 4.85 -3.47 -2.50
C VAL A 107 4.72 -2.00 -2.90
N LEU A 108 4.26 -1.74 -4.12
CA LEU A 108 3.73 -0.44 -4.52
C LEU A 108 2.23 -0.40 -4.19
N VAL A 109 1.79 0.68 -3.54
CA VAL A 109 0.39 0.92 -3.19
C VAL A 109 -0.13 2.03 -4.09
N GLU A 110 -1.02 1.68 -5.02
CA GLU A 110 -1.82 2.66 -5.73
C GLU A 110 -3.06 2.99 -4.91
N CYS A 111 -3.16 4.25 -4.50
CA CYS A 111 -4.46 4.83 -4.15
C CYS A 111 -5.14 5.24 -5.45
N PRO A 112 -6.43 4.90 -5.65
CA PRO A 112 -7.21 5.45 -6.76
C PRO A 112 -7.31 6.96 -6.58
N ASP A 113 -7.57 7.68 -7.67
CA ASP A 113 -8.17 9.02 -7.54
C ASP A 113 -9.64 8.87 -7.12
N GLU A 114 -10.35 9.99 -7.03
CA GLU A 114 -11.76 10.00 -6.62
C GLU A 114 -12.60 9.01 -7.48
N PRO A 115 -13.51 8.21 -6.89
CA PRO A 115 -14.44 7.41 -7.69
C PRO A 115 -15.33 8.35 -8.51
N GLU A 116 -15.06 8.43 -9.81
CA GLU A 116 -15.85 9.23 -10.75
C GLU A 116 -17.33 8.85 -10.62
N GLN A 117 -18.19 9.87 -10.47
CA GLN A 117 -19.37 9.80 -9.61
C GLN A 117 -20.34 8.66 -9.97
N VAL A 118 -20.26 7.54 -9.22
CA VAL A 118 -21.31 6.52 -9.25
C VAL A 118 -22.57 7.11 -8.62
N VAL A 119 -23.65 7.13 -9.38
CA VAL A 119 -24.83 7.97 -9.12
C VAL A 119 -25.54 7.61 -7.80
N GLN A 120 -26.01 8.67 -7.15
CA GLN A 120 -26.90 8.72 -5.98
C GLN A 120 -27.77 7.47 -5.75
N GLN A 121 -27.57 6.83 -4.60
CA GLN A 121 -28.67 6.28 -3.78
C GLN A 121 -28.45 6.71 -2.32
N ASP A 122 -29.53 6.78 -1.55
CA ASP A 122 -29.70 7.73 -0.45
C ASP A 122 -28.74 7.60 0.76
N GLY A 123 -28.31 8.74 1.30
CA GLY A 123 -28.07 8.92 2.73
C GLY A 123 -26.62 8.97 3.25
N PHE A 124 -25.59 8.56 2.48
CA PHE A 124 -24.24 8.34 3.03
C PHE A 124 -23.16 9.36 2.62
N VAL A 125 -23.44 10.66 2.76
CA VAL A 125 -22.55 11.74 2.25
C VAL A 125 -21.37 12.07 3.19
N GLY A 126 -21.43 11.70 4.48
CA GLY A 126 -20.40 12.10 5.47
C GLY A 126 -19.03 11.44 5.30
N SER A 127 -18.99 10.10 5.26
CA SER A 127 -17.72 9.36 5.43
C SER A 127 -16.79 9.42 4.21
N LEU A 128 -17.32 9.49 2.99
CA LEU A 128 -16.50 9.39 1.77
C LEU A 128 -15.50 10.54 1.62
N LEU A 129 -15.85 11.75 2.06
CA LEU A 129 -14.98 12.93 2.02
C LEU A 129 -13.90 12.90 3.11
N GLU A 130 -14.21 12.45 4.33
CA GLU A 130 -13.19 12.20 5.36
C GLU A 130 -12.16 11.16 4.88
N ASN A 131 -12.63 10.13 4.18
CA ASN A 131 -11.80 9.11 3.55
C ASN A 131 -11.00 9.59 2.33
N TRP A 132 -11.07 10.88 1.93
CA TRP A 132 -10.08 11.52 1.06
C TRP A 132 -8.89 11.98 1.90
N PHE A 133 -9.12 12.81 2.93
CA PHE A 133 -8.06 13.42 3.73
C PHE A 133 -7.14 12.38 4.37
N LEU A 134 -7.71 11.26 4.84
CA LEU A 134 -6.95 10.12 5.38
C LEU A 134 -6.00 9.45 4.37
N CYS A 135 -6.15 9.67 3.06
CA CYS A 135 -5.21 9.20 2.03
C CYS A 135 -3.98 10.11 1.90
N HIS A 136 -4.16 11.42 2.06
CA HIS A 136 -3.11 12.43 1.81
C HIS A 136 -2.39 12.90 3.07
N LEU A 137 -2.91 12.58 4.26
CA LEU A 137 -2.23 12.84 5.53
C LEU A 137 -0.96 11.98 5.67
N PRO A 138 0.14 12.56 6.19
CA PRO A 138 1.31 11.78 6.61
C PRO A 138 0.92 10.70 7.64
N TRP A 139 1.57 9.53 7.57
CA TRP A 139 1.32 8.43 8.51
C TRP A 139 1.49 8.83 9.99
N SER A 140 2.41 9.75 10.27
CA SER A 140 2.61 10.36 11.60
C SER A 140 1.44 11.25 12.05
N SER A 141 0.72 11.90 11.13
CA SER A 141 -0.51 12.65 11.45
C SER A 141 -1.66 11.71 11.78
N LEU A 142 -1.76 10.56 11.09
CA LEU A 142 -2.74 9.51 11.39
C LEU A 142 -2.52 8.93 12.80
N GLN A 143 -1.27 8.61 13.16
CA GLN A 143 -0.91 8.16 14.51
C GLN A 143 -1.37 9.12 15.62
N SER A 144 -1.28 10.44 15.38
CA SER A 144 -1.73 11.45 16.34
C SER A 144 -3.24 11.38 16.60
N LEU A 145 -4.06 11.25 15.54
CA LEU A 145 -5.52 11.09 15.64
C LEU A 145 -5.92 9.85 16.45
N PHE A 146 -5.26 8.70 16.23
CA PHE A 146 -5.54 7.47 16.98
C PHE A 146 -5.21 7.55 18.48
N THR A 147 -4.36 8.49 18.91
CA THR A 147 -4.06 8.68 20.34
C THR A 147 -5.20 9.36 21.09
N VAL A 148 -6.05 10.14 20.40
CA VAL A 148 -7.14 10.93 21.01
C VAL A 148 -8.36 10.07 21.35
N GLU A 149 -8.73 9.13 20.47
CA GLU A 149 -9.90 8.24 20.64
C GLU A 149 -9.86 7.41 21.94
N LYS A 150 -8.67 7.00 22.39
CA LYS A 150 -8.52 6.24 23.65
C LYS A 150 -8.86 7.03 24.92
N LYS A 151 -9.18 8.33 24.84
CA LYS A 151 -9.58 9.16 25.99
C LYS A 151 -11.05 9.61 25.97
N LYS A 152 -11.96 8.80 25.40
CA LYS A 152 -13.41 9.06 25.47
C LYS A 152 -14.31 7.86 25.82
N ARG A 153 -13.77 6.91 26.59
CA ARG A 153 -14.56 5.90 27.35
C ARG A 153 -14.02 5.79 28.77
N ALA A 154 -14.56 6.63 29.65
CA ALA A 154 -14.44 6.62 31.10
C ALA A 154 -15.78 7.08 31.67
#